data_AF-A0A0D1Y7T8-F1
#
_entry.id   AF-A0A0D1Y7T8-F1
#
_cell.length_a   1.000
_cell.length_b   1.000
_cell.length_c   1.000
_cell.angle_alpha   90.00
_cell.angle_beta   90.00
_cell.angle_gamma   90.00
#
_symmetry.space_group_name_H-M   'P 1'
#
loop_
_entity.id
_entity.type
_entity.pdbx_description
1 polymer ?
#
loop_
_entity_poly.entity_id
_entity_poly.type
_entity_poly.pdbx_seq_one_letter_code
_entity_poly.pdbx_strand_id
1 'polypeptide(L)'
;MPDHPLILRNGGLVNGISLAVPQKRHGEPQSANQKLQLTAKQKRSLREWTIFCLQSDRKTQQYFAWDRGRFRGYSSPHGGHNRWSKIKHDKAKADARTSKARTLMSHELMTASRLGGPDPALNPRLAAAIANAKKSQMVKLAIEYAIAKGQGKTPGGQALEPVTIEAMLPHGVATMIECLTDNKARTLSDIRMIVNRAGGTITPTAFLFEKKGRISFQEQDKIGVDEALEEAIDAGALDISSEDGKLVVETPPTDVMEVAQRLQDRFGLRIEKAEVVYDPNEDALVTLTEEQEEEVGKVLDTLEEDPALQNLYVNATSQ
;
A
#
# COMPACT_ATOMS: atom_id res chain seq x y z
N MET A 1 1.39 -18.33 28.95
CA MET A 1 1.24 -16.95 28.46
C MET A 1 1.98 -16.88 27.13
N PRO A 2 1.30 -16.46 26.07
CA PRO A 2 1.97 -15.72 25.02
C PRO A 2 1.30 -14.37 24.75
N ASP A 3 2.12 -13.45 24.27
CA ASP A 3 1.94 -12.01 24.24
C ASP A 3 1.17 -11.53 22.99
N HIS A 4 0.19 -10.65 23.19
CA HIS A 4 -0.52 -9.94 22.13
C HIS A 4 0.19 -8.63 21.73
N PRO A 5 0.15 -8.23 20.45
CA PRO A 5 0.58 -6.90 20.02
C PRO A 5 -0.49 -5.82 20.31
N LEU A 6 0.02 -4.66 20.78
CA LEU A 6 -0.70 -3.50 21.30
C LEU A 6 -1.57 -2.74 20.26
N ILE A 7 -2.83 -2.44 20.61
CA ILE A 7 -3.67 -1.46 19.90
C ILE A 7 -4.23 -0.42 20.91
N LEU A 8 -3.81 0.84 20.78
CA LEU A 8 -4.35 1.97 21.56
C LEU A 8 -5.49 2.69 20.81
N ARG A 9 -6.66 2.77 21.44
CA ARG A 9 -7.84 3.55 21.00
C ARG A 9 -7.81 4.95 21.64
N ASN A 10 -8.17 5.98 20.87
CA ASN A 10 -8.44 7.33 21.42
C ASN A 10 -9.86 7.80 21.06
N GLY A 11 -10.60 8.16 22.11
CA GLY A 11 -11.93 8.76 22.09
C GLY A 11 -11.93 10.19 21.54
N GLY A 12 -13.11 10.61 21.06
CA GLY A 12 -13.30 11.86 20.34
C GLY A 12 -13.48 13.10 21.21
N LEU A 13 -13.69 14.22 20.53
CA LEU A 13 -14.63 15.26 20.94
C LEU A 13 -14.98 16.15 19.74
N VAL A 14 -16.26 16.45 19.68
CA VAL A 14 -17.00 17.25 18.69
C VAL A 14 -16.77 18.75 18.89
N ASN A 15 -16.86 19.50 17.79
CA ASN A 15 -17.39 20.87 17.61
C ASN A 15 -17.11 21.23 16.13
N GLY A 16 -18.08 21.44 15.24
CA GLY A 16 -19.19 22.36 15.34
C GLY A 16 -18.70 23.74 14.88
N ILE A 17 -18.94 24.10 13.60
CA ILE A 17 -19.20 25.45 13.09
C ILE A 17 -19.47 25.37 11.57
N SER A 18 -20.67 25.84 11.22
CA SER A 18 -21.18 26.13 9.88
C SER A 18 -20.56 27.43 9.34
N LEU A 19 -20.37 27.56 8.02
CA LEU A 19 -20.83 28.74 7.23
C LEU A 19 -20.36 28.71 5.76
N ALA A 20 -21.38 28.77 4.90
CA ALA A 20 -21.53 29.61 3.70
C ALA A 20 -20.56 29.49 2.49
N VAL A 21 -21.15 28.95 1.44
CA VAL A 21 -20.82 29.05 0.01
C VAL A 21 -21.04 30.49 -0.51
N PRO A 22 -20.35 30.91 -1.59
CA PRO A 22 -21.11 31.47 -2.71
C PRO A 22 -20.69 30.93 -4.09
N GLN A 23 -21.70 30.65 -4.90
CA GLN A 23 -21.66 30.32 -6.33
C GLN A 23 -21.44 31.55 -7.22
N LYS A 24 -20.85 31.34 -8.41
CA LYS A 24 -21.20 31.94 -9.72
C LYS A 24 -20.59 31.03 -10.81
N ARG A 25 -21.35 30.21 -11.56
CA ARG A 25 -22.22 30.44 -12.75
C ARG A 25 -21.53 30.87 -14.05
N HIS A 26 -21.52 29.89 -14.96
CA HIS A 26 -21.74 29.88 -16.43
C HIS A 26 -20.75 30.51 -17.41
N GLY A 27 -20.40 29.70 -18.44
CA GLY A 27 -20.05 30.17 -19.78
C GLY A 27 -19.04 29.29 -20.52
N GLU A 28 -19.51 28.26 -21.23
CA GLU A 28 -18.81 27.58 -22.34
C GLU A 28 -19.64 27.84 -23.63
N PRO A 29 -19.21 27.47 -24.85
CA PRO A 29 -17.87 27.13 -25.36
C PRO A 29 -17.56 27.86 -26.70
N GLN A 30 -16.34 27.73 -27.26
CA GLN A 30 -16.13 27.57 -28.72
C GLN A 30 -14.68 27.26 -29.10
N SER A 31 -14.54 26.34 -30.06
CA SER A 31 -13.32 25.87 -30.70
C SER A 31 -12.69 26.90 -31.65
N ALA A 32 -11.36 26.94 -31.73
CA ALA A 32 -10.66 27.32 -32.96
C ALA A 32 -9.24 26.78 -32.98
N ASN A 33 -8.99 25.92 -33.98
CA ASN A 33 -7.69 25.44 -34.40
C ASN A 33 -6.95 26.60 -35.09
N GLN A 34 -5.84 27.10 -34.54
CA GLN A 34 -4.96 28.05 -35.24
C GLN A 34 -3.49 27.63 -35.10
N LYS A 35 -2.90 27.24 -36.23
CA LYS A 35 -1.47 27.03 -36.43
C LYS A 35 -0.74 28.37 -36.25
N LEU A 36 0.07 28.50 -35.21
CA LEU A 36 0.98 29.63 -35.01
C LEU A 36 2.19 29.48 -35.95
N GLN A 37 2.23 30.28 -37.02
CA GLN A 37 3.46 30.55 -37.76
C GLN A 37 4.25 31.63 -37.00
N LEU A 38 5.49 31.32 -36.64
CA LEU A 38 6.41 32.25 -35.98
C LEU A 38 6.87 33.33 -36.95
N THR A 39 6.77 34.60 -36.55
CA THR A 39 7.21 35.75 -37.33
C THR A 39 8.75 35.90 -37.30
N ALA A 40 9.32 36.49 -38.36
CA ALA A 40 10.78 36.66 -38.53
C ALA A 40 11.48 37.44 -37.39
N LYS A 41 10.73 38.14 -36.54
CA LYS A 41 11.24 38.86 -35.38
C LYS A 41 11.56 37.94 -34.18
N GLN A 42 10.93 36.76 -34.08
CA GLN A 42 11.19 35.76 -33.04
C GLN A 42 12.34 34.80 -33.39
N LYS A 43 12.71 34.65 -34.67
CA LYS A 43 13.89 33.85 -35.10
C LYS A 43 15.23 34.59 -34.94
N ARG A 44 15.22 35.90 -34.69
CA ARG A 44 16.44 36.72 -34.52
C ARG A 44 17.02 36.65 -33.09
N SER A 45 16.18 36.34 -32.09
CA SER A 45 16.58 36.20 -30.67
C SER A 45 17.32 34.91 -30.35
N LEU A 46 17.22 33.86 -31.19
CA LEU A 46 17.90 32.58 -30.98
C LEU A 46 19.27 32.48 -31.68
N ARG A 47 19.71 33.52 -32.41
CA ARG A 47 21.06 33.59 -32.99
C ARG A 47 22.03 34.47 -32.20
N GLU A 48 21.53 35.30 -31.29
CA GLU A 48 22.37 36.15 -30.42
C GLU A 48 22.81 35.46 -29.13
N TRP A 49 22.19 34.34 -28.73
CA TRP A 49 22.60 33.56 -27.56
C TRP A 49 23.68 32.50 -27.83
N THR A 50 24.01 32.22 -29.10
CA THR A 50 25.05 31.22 -29.45
C THR A 50 26.42 31.84 -29.70
N ILE A 51 26.54 33.18 -29.74
CA ILE A 51 27.80 33.90 -30.04
C ILE A 51 28.50 34.44 -28.77
N PHE A 52 27.85 34.40 -27.59
CA PHE A 52 28.46 34.84 -26.32
C PHE A 52 29.42 33.83 -25.67
N CYS A 53 29.50 32.58 -26.15
CA CYS A 53 30.42 31.56 -25.60
C CYS A 53 31.78 31.46 -26.32
N LEU A 54 32.09 32.37 -27.25
CA LEU A 54 33.27 32.24 -28.11
C LEU A 54 33.99 33.57 -28.32
N GLN A 55 34.33 34.26 -27.22
CA GLN A 55 35.38 35.31 -27.20
C GLN A 55 35.62 35.80 -25.76
N SER A 56 36.42 35.06 -25.01
CA SER A 56 37.20 35.66 -23.93
C SER A 56 38.61 35.10 -24.01
N ASP A 57 39.51 36.04 -24.23
CA ASP A 57 40.77 35.94 -24.90
C ASP A 57 41.88 35.40 -23.99
N ARG A 58 42.88 34.84 -24.66
CA ARG A 58 44.18 34.44 -24.14
C ARG A 58 44.82 35.63 -23.43
N LYS A 59 45.15 35.47 -22.15
CA LYS A 59 46.34 36.06 -21.51
C LYS A 59 46.59 35.33 -20.19
N THR A 60 47.86 35.07 -19.92
CA THR A 60 48.45 34.41 -18.73
C THR A 60 48.47 32.87 -18.71
N GLN A 61 49.19 32.29 -19.68
CA GLN A 61 50.11 31.19 -19.37
C GLN A 61 51.34 31.78 -18.67
N GLN A 62 51.45 31.60 -17.35
CA GLN A 62 52.70 31.39 -16.59
C GLN A 62 52.35 31.31 -15.10
N TYR A 63 53.21 30.63 -14.34
CA TYR A 63 53.14 30.36 -12.90
C TYR A 63 52.41 29.07 -12.49
N PHE A 64 52.98 27.93 -12.91
CA PHE A 64 53.09 26.78 -12.01
C PHE A 64 54.45 26.89 -11.29
N ALA A 65 54.43 27.28 -10.02
CA ALA A 65 55.55 27.08 -9.11
C ALA A 65 54.98 26.63 -7.77
N TRP A 66 55.33 25.40 -7.40
CA TRP A 66 55.02 24.78 -6.12
C TRP A 66 55.71 25.56 -5.00
N ASP A 67 54.96 26.01 -4.00
CA ASP A 67 55.52 26.35 -2.70
C ASP A 67 54.93 25.42 -1.63
N ARG A 68 55.79 24.58 -1.07
CA ARG A 68 55.50 23.66 0.04
C ARG A 68 55.68 24.44 1.35
N GLY A 69 54.67 25.23 1.70
CA GLY A 69 54.58 25.93 2.99
C GLY A 69 53.67 25.20 3.98
N ARG A 70 54.24 24.71 5.09
CA ARG A 70 53.55 24.09 6.24
C ARG A 70 52.37 24.93 6.75
N PHE A 71 51.14 24.43 6.63
CA PHE A 71 50.05 24.84 7.51
C PHE A 71 49.97 23.88 8.69
N ARG A 72 50.40 24.39 9.85
CA ARG A 72 50.31 23.76 11.16
C ARG A 72 48.84 23.78 11.58
N GLY A 73 48.23 22.60 11.68
CA GLY A 73 46.83 22.45 12.03
C GLY A 73 46.54 22.94 13.45
N TYR A 74 45.53 23.81 13.57
CA TYR A 74 44.73 23.91 14.79
C TYR A 74 43.55 22.97 14.61
N SER A 75 43.63 21.75 15.14
CA SER A 75 42.46 20.90 15.35
C SER A 75 41.66 21.47 16.50
N SER A 76 40.53 22.11 16.20
CA SER A 76 39.49 22.36 17.21
C SER A 76 38.80 21.02 17.53
N PRO A 77 38.81 20.55 18.78
CA PRO A 77 38.14 19.31 19.15
C PRO A 77 36.71 19.65 19.57
N HIS A 78 35.77 19.71 18.61
CA HIS A 78 34.35 19.81 18.96
C HIS A 78 33.50 18.89 18.08
N GLY A 79 33.12 17.76 18.67
CA GLY A 79 31.77 17.20 18.56
C GLY A 79 31.40 16.47 17.27
N GLY A 80 31.78 15.19 17.18
CA GLY A 80 31.22 14.23 16.24
C GLY A 80 29.76 13.87 16.53
N HIS A 81 28.83 14.79 16.30
CA HIS A 81 27.40 14.48 16.19
C HIS A 81 26.83 15.13 14.94
N ASN A 82 26.81 14.35 13.85
CA ASN A 82 26.23 14.78 12.59
C ASN A 82 24.72 15.03 12.73
N ARG A 83 24.34 16.30 12.88
CA ARG A 83 22.95 16.78 12.89
C ARG A 83 22.19 16.32 11.64
N TRP A 84 22.87 16.17 10.50
CA TRP A 84 22.28 15.67 9.25
C TRP A 84 21.92 14.18 9.34
N SER A 85 22.76 13.34 9.95
CA SER A 85 22.42 11.92 10.18
C SER A 85 21.20 11.79 11.06
N LYS A 86 21.12 12.55 12.17
CA LYS A 86 19.94 12.54 13.06
C LYS A 86 18.68 13.02 12.35
N ILE A 87 18.74 14.17 11.65
CA ILE A 87 17.62 14.69 10.86
C ILE A 87 17.19 13.69 9.77
N LYS A 88 18.12 13.00 9.12
CA LYS A 88 17.82 11.96 8.12
C LYS A 88 17.08 10.78 8.75
N HIS A 89 17.54 10.28 9.90
CA HIS A 89 16.88 9.16 10.60
C HIS A 89 15.51 9.57 11.15
N ASP A 90 15.38 10.75 11.73
CA ASP A 90 14.11 11.26 12.27
C ASP A 90 13.09 11.51 11.15
N LYS A 91 13.56 12.06 10.01
CA LYS A 91 12.72 12.23 8.81
C LYS A 91 12.32 10.89 8.22
N ALA A 92 13.23 9.93 8.09
CA ALA A 92 12.89 8.59 7.57
C ALA A 92 11.82 7.89 8.43
N LYS A 93 11.92 7.99 9.76
CA LYS A 93 10.89 7.45 10.68
C LYS A 93 9.55 8.19 10.54
N ALA A 94 9.58 9.51 10.39
CA ALA A 94 8.37 10.31 10.19
C ALA A 94 7.71 10.02 8.83
N ASP A 95 8.50 9.87 7.78
CA ASP A 95 8.06 9.54 6.43
C ASP A 95 7.46 8.13 6.40
N ALA A 96 8.07 7.14 7.06
CA ALA A 96 7.54 5.78 7.19
C ALA A 96 6.20 5.73 7.97
N ARG A 97 6.06 6.52 9.04
CA ARG A 97 4.78 6.66 9.75
C ARG A 97 3.71 7.29 8.86
N THR A 98 4.10 8.27 8.06
CA THR A 98 3.19 8.99 7.15
C THR A 98 2.78 8.12 5.98
N SER A 99 3.69 7.32 5.39
CA SER A 99 3.36 6.38 4.32
C SER A 99 2.39 5.32 4.82
N LYS A 100 2.67 4.68 5.97
CA LYS A 100 1.76 3.70 6.60
C LYS A 100 0.36 4.28 6.84
N ALA A 101 0.27 5.50 7.37
CA ALA A 101 -1.02 6.18 7.58
C ALA A 101 -1.79 6.41 6.26
N ARG A 102 -1.10 6.75 5.17
CA ARG A 102 -1.72 6.92 3.83
C ARG A 102 -2.19 5.59 3.24
N THR A 103 -1.44 4.51 3.45
CA THR A 103 -1.85 3.16 3.03
C THR A 103 -3.14 2.75 3.74
N LEU A 104 -3.20 2.89 5.07
CA LEU A 104 -4.40 2.60 5.86
C LEU A 104 -5.61 3.43 5.40
N MET A 105 -5.41 4.72 5.12
CA MET A 105 -6.47 5.59 4.63
C MET A 105 -6.95 5.21 3.22
N SER A 106 -6.03 4.80 2.35
CA SER A 106 -6.37 4.32 1.01
C SER A 106 -7.19 3.03 1.08
N HIS A 107 -6.85 2.13 2.00
CA HIS A 107 -7.61 0.91 2.26
C HIS A 107 -9.03 1.20 2.77
N GLU A 108 -9.20 2.16 3.68
CA GLU A 108 -10.53 2.56 4.16
C GLU A 108 -11.37 3.20 3.05
N LEU A 109 -10.77 4.03 2.18
CA LEU A 109 -11.45 4.58 0.99
C LEU A 109 -11.90 3.49 0.01
N MET A 110 -11.03 2.50 -0.27
CA MET A 110 -11.36 1.35 -1.10
C MET A 110 -12.51 0.54 -0.50
N THR A 111 -12.44 0.24 0.80
CA THR A 111 -13.46 -0.53 1.52
C THR A 111 -14.80 0.21 1.55
N ALA A 112 -14.79 1.49 1.91
CA ALA A 112 -16.00 2.30 1.99
C ALA A 112 -16.68 2.41 0.63
N SER A 113 -15.92 2.64 -0.44
CA SER A 113 -16.48 2.71 -1.80
C SER A 113 -16.98 1.34 -2.26
N ARG A 114 -16.27 0.24 -1.98
CA ARG A 114 -16.70 -1.12 -2.34
C ARG A 114 -18.05 -1.48 -1.71
N LEU A 115 -18.27 -1.12 -0.45
CA LEU A 115 -19.48 -1.46 0.29
C LEU A 115 -20.69 -0.56 -0.03
N GLY A 116 -20.47 0.75 -0.20
CA GLY A 116 -21.56 1.73 -0.33
C GLY A 116 -21.59 2.49 -1.66
N GLY A 117 -20.79 2.09 -2.64
CA GLY A 117 -20.66 2.76 -3.92
C GLY A 117 -19.74 3.99 -3.90
N PRO A 118 -19.45 4.57 -5.07
CA PRO A 118 -18.40 5.60 -5.24
C PRO A 118 -18.87 7.03 -4.95
N ASP A 119 -20.19 7.25 -4.78
CA ASP A 119 -20.75 8.58 -4.55
C ASP A 119 -20.76 8.93 -3.04
N PRO A 120 -19.97 9.92 -2.59
CA PRO A 120 -19.93 10.34 -1.19
C PRO A 120 -21.26 10.91 -0.69
N ALA A 121 -22.14 11.41 -1.57
CA ALA A 121 -23.45 11.93 -1.17
C ALA A 121 -24.41 10.81 -0.75
N LEU A 122 -24.24 9.62 -1.33
CA LEU A 122 -25.06 8.43 -1.06
C LEU A 122 -24.39 7.48 -0.05
N ASN A 123 -23.11 7.70 0.26
CA ASN A 123 -22.30 6.86 1.13
C ASN A 123 -21.66 7.67 2.26
N PRO A 124 -22.32 7.79 3.43
CA PRO A 124 -21.81 8.54 4.57
C PRO A 124 -20.44 8.03 5.08
N ARG A 125 -20.19 6.72 4.96
CA ARG A 125 -18.90 6.12 5.35
C ARG A 125 -17.78 6.62 4.43
N LEU A 126 -18.02 6.64 3.12
CA LEU A 126 -17.07 7.19 2.15
C LEU A 126 -16.85 8.69 2.37
N ALA A 127 -17.91 9.46 2.66
CA ALA A 127 -17.78 10.89 2.97
C ALA A 127 -16.87 11.14 4.19
N ALA A 128 -17.03 10.34 5.26
CA ALA A 128 -16.18 10.41 6.44
C ALA A 128 -14.73 10.01 6.13
N ALA A 129 -14.51 8.94 5.36
CA ALA A 129 -13.18 8.51 4.94
C ALA A 129 -12.47 9.59 4.10
N ILE A 130 -13.17 10.22 3.15
CA ILE A 130 -12.63 11.33 2.34
C ILE A 130 -12.26 12.53 3.23
N ALA A 131 -13.09 12.86 4.22
CA ALA A 131 -12.79 13.94 5.15
C ALA A 131 -11.52 13.67 5.96
N ASN A 132 -11.34 12.42 6.43
CA ASN A 132 -10.15 12.00 7.16
C ASN A 132 -8.90 11.99 6.27
N ALA A 133 -9.02 11.51 5.02
CA ALA A 133 -7.93 11.53 4.04
C ALA A 133 -7.44 12.95 3.73
N LYS A 134 -8.37 13.91 3.62
CA LYS A 134 -8.04 15.33 3.45
C LYS A 134 -7.32 15.91 4.67
N LYS A 135 -7.75 15.53 5.89
CA LYS A 135 -7.07 15.94 7.14
C LYS A 135 -5.64 15.39 7.22
N SER A 136 -5.39 14.19 6.71
CA SER A 136 -4.05 13.59 6.63
C SER A 136 -3.23 14.06 5.43
N GLN A 137 -3.64 15.15 4.76
CA GLN A 137 -2.95 15.74 3.61
C GLN A 137 -2.74 14.76 2.44
N MET A 138 -3.66 13.81 2.23
CA MET A 138 -3.67 13.03 0.99
C MET A 138 -4.01 13.92 -0.20
N VAL A 139 -3.28 13.73 -1.30
CA VAL A 139 -3.53 14.44 -2.56
C VAL A 139 -4.87 13.98 -3.13
N LYS A 140 -5.64 14.90 -3.71
CA LYS A 140 -6.97 14.62 -4.31
C LYS A 140 -6.94 13.44 -5.29
N LEU A 141 -5.93 13.38 -6.16
CA LEU A 141 -5.75 12.29 -7.11
C LEU A 141 -5.58 10.92 -6.44
N ALA A 142 -4.91 10.85 -5.28
CA ALA A 142 -4.76 9.60 -4.54
C ALA A 142 -6.09 9.14 -3.93
N ILE A 143 -6.93 10.08 -3.48
CA ILE A 143 -8.28 9.78 -2.99
C ILE A 143 -9.16 9.25 -4.12
N GLU A 144 -9.17 9.92 -5.27
CA GLU A 144 -9.92 9.49 -6.46
C GLU A 144 -9.46 8.10 -6.94
N TYR A 145 -8.15 7.85 -6.92
CA TYR A 145 -7.58 6.55 -7.24
C TYR A 145 -8.05 5.45 -6.29
N ALA A 146 -8.02 5.69 -4.98
CA ALA A 146 -8.48 4.71 -4.00
C ALA A 146 -9.98 4.39 -4.14
N ILE A 147 -10.80 5.40 -4.45
CA ILE A 147 -12.24 5.20 -4.71
C ILE A 147 -12.45 4.38 -5.98
N ALA A 148 -11.77 4.73 -7.08
CA ALA A 148 -11.88 3.99 -8.34
C ALA A 148 -11.45 2.52 -8.17
N LYS A 149 -10.35 2.29 -7.46
CA LYS A 149 -9.85 0.93 -7.17
C LYS A 149 -10.84 0.13 -6.33
N GLY A 150 -11.50 0.74 -5.35
CA GLY A 150 -12.58 0.09 -4.60
C GLY A 150 -13.79 -0.30 -5.46
N GLN A 151 -13.98 0.33 -6.63
CA GLN A 151 -14.97 -0.06 -7.64
C GLN A 151 -14.45 -1.09 -8.65
N GLY A 152 -13.24 -1.62 -8.47
CA GLY A 152 -12.60 -2.52 -9.42
C GLY A 152 -12.24 -1.83 -10.74
N LYS A 153 -11.98 -0.53 -10.72
CA LYS A 153 -11.66 0.26 -11.92
C LYS A 153 -10.42 1.12 -11.72
N THR A 154 -9.77 1.48 -12.83
CA THR A 154 -8.80 2.57 -12.85
C THR A 154 -9.52 3.92 -12.77
N PRO A 155 -8.81 5.03 -12.44
CA PRO A 155 -9.40 6.36 -12.56
C PRO A 155 -9.94 6.68 -13.96
N GLY A 156 -9.40 6.02 -15.00
CA GLY A 156 -9.87 6.13 -16.38
C GLY A 156 -11.08 5.25 -16.72
N GLY A 157 -11.63 4.51 -15.74
CA GLY A 157 -12.80 3.66 -15.90
C GLY A 157 -12.52 2.27 -16.49
N GLN A 158 -11.25 1.91 -16.72
CA GLN A 158 -10.90 0.56 -17.18
C GLN A 158 -11.10 -0.42 -16.03
N ALA A 159 -11.68 -1.60 -16.31
CA ALA A 159 -11.82 -2.64 -15.32
C ALA A 159 -10.44 -3.18 -14.90
N LEU A 160 -10.28 -3.45 -13.60
CA LEU A 160 -9.12 -4.15 -13.10
C LEU A 160 -9.34 -5.66 -13.21
N GLU A 161 -8.31 -6.38 -13.60
CA GLU A 161 -8.25 -7.83 -13.67
C GLU A 161 -7.45 -8.41 -12.50
N PRO A 162 -7.90 -9.53 -11.89
CA PRO A 162 -7.13 -10.23 -10.89
C PRO A 162 -5.97 -11.00 -11.53
N VAL A 163 -4.80 -10.96 -10.90
CA VAL A 163 -3.62 -11.71 -11.30
C VAL A 163 -2.99 -12.31 -10.04
N THR A 164 -2.85 -13.64 -10.02
CA THR A 164 -2.08 -14.34 -8.99
C THR A 164 -0.68 -14.65 -9.53
N ILE A 165 0.34 -14.34 -8.74
CA ILE A 165 1.75 -14.55 -9.05
C ILE A 165 2.34 -15.41 -7.96
N GLU A 166 3.05 -16.45 -8.37
CA GLU A 166 3.67 -17.43 -7.49
C GLU A 166 5.18 -17.21 -7.48
N ALA A 167 5.77 -17.21 -6.29
CA ALA A 167 7.19 -16.94 -6.11
C ALA A 167 7.78 -17.77 -4.97
N MET A 168 9.07 -18.05 -5.09
CA MET A 168 9.92 -18.53 -4.01
C MET A 168 10.86 -17.40 -3.62
N LEU A 169 10.71 -16.87 -2.41
CA LEU A 169 11.59 -15.87 -1.82
C LEU A 169 12.87 -16.55 -1.26
N PRO A 170 13.87 -15.77 -0.77
CA PRO A 170 15.03 -16.33 -0.10
C PRO A 170 14.66 -17.30 1.01
N HIS A 171 15.59 -18.21 1.35
CA HIS A 171 15.42 -19.24 2.38
C HIS A 171 14.31 -20.27 2.10
N GLY A 172 13.81 -20.34 0.87
CA GLY A 172 12.81 -21.32 0.46
C GLY A 172 11.38 -20.95 0.89
N VAL A 173 11.14 -19.68 1.18
CA VAL A 173 9.80 -19.19 1.54
C VAL A 173 8.94 -19.10 0.28
N ALA A 174 7.96 -19.98 0.18
CA ALA A 174 6.94 -19.94 -0.84
C ALA A 174 6.00 -18.76 -0.61
N THR A 175 5.57 -18.10 -1.68
CA THR A 175 4.77 -16.89 -1.61
C THR A 175 3.71 -16.86 -2.70
N MET A 176 2.48 -16.58 -2.31
CA MET A 176 1.35 -16.29 -3.19
C MET A 176 1.06 -14.79 -3.16
N ILE A 177 1.13 -14.15 -4.33
CA ILE A 177 0.95 -12.70 -4.49
C ILE A 177 -0.31 -12.47 -5.31
N GLU A 178 -1.37 -11.95 -4.69
CA GLU A 178 -2.61 -11.59 -5.38
C GLU A 178 -2.62 -10.10 -5.70
N CYS A 179 -2.73 -9.77 -6.98
CA CYS A 179 -2.79 -8.40 -7.48
C CYS A 179 -4.10 -8.13 -8.21
N LEU A 180 -4.51 -6.86 -8.22
CA LEU A 180 -5.62 -6.33 -9.00
C LEU A 180 -5.10 -5.17 -9.86
N THR A 181 -5.03 -5.38 -11.17
CA THR A 181 -4.28 -4.51 -12.09
C THR A 181 -5.05 -4.24 -13.38
N ASP A 182 -4.73 -3.17 -14.11
CA ASP A 182 -5.22 -2.90 -15.46
C ASP A 182 -4.24 -3.39 -16.55
N ASN A 183 -3.08 -3.91 -16.15
CA ASN A 183 -2.05 -4.37 -17.05
C ASN A 183 -1.24 -5.51 -16.41
N LYS A 184 -1.68 -6.75 -16.67
CA LYS A 184 -0.99 -7.96 -16.21
C LYS A 184 0.50 -8.01 -16.56
N ALA A 185 0.88 -7.63 -17.78
CA ALA A 185 2.28 -7.73 -18.23
C ALA A 185 3.21 -6.80 -17.43
N ARG A 186 2.75 -5.58 -17.14
CA ARG A 186 3.48 -4.62 -16.31
C ARG A 186 3.63 -5.13 -14.88
N THR A 187 2.52 -5.53 -14.24
CA THR A 187 2.54 -6.06 -12.86
C THR A 187 3.43 -7.30 -12.73
N LEU A 188 3.37 -8.23 -13.68
CA LEU A 188 4.27 -9.40 -13.69
C LEU A 188 5.75 -8.99 -13.78
N SER A 189 6.07 -7.97 -14.58
CA SER A 189 7.44 -7.47 -14.72
C SER A 189 7.93 -6.79 -13.44
N ASP A 190 7.09 -5.96 -12.81
CA ASP A 190 7.43 -5.21 -11.61
C ASP A 190 7.65 -6.17 -10.42
N ILE A 191 6.73 -7.10 -10.19
CA ILE A 191 6.85 -8.11 -9.13
C ILE A 191 8.07 -9.02 -9.37
N ARG A 192 8.30 -9.47 -10.60
CA ARG A 192 9.49 -10.27 -10.93
C ARG A 192 10.78 -9.51 -10.62
N MET A 193 10.84 -8.21 -10.91
CA MET A 193 12.02 -7.40 -10.60
C MET A 193 12.27 -7.33 -9.09
N ILE A 194 11.21 -7.15 -8.29
CA ILE A 194 11.31 -7.12 -6.82
C ILE A 194 11.85 -8.46 -6.31
N VAL A 195 11.21 -9.57 -6.70
CA VAL A 195 11.57 -10.93 -6.29
C VAL A 195 13.01 -11.27 -6.70
N ASN A 196 13.39 -11.03 -7.96
CA ASN A 196 14.73 -11.34 -8.45
C ASN A 196 15.82 -10.49 -7.77
N ARG A 197 15.54 -9.22 -7.46
CA ARG A 197 16.48 -8.35 -6.74
C ARG A 197 16.76 -8.84 -5.33
N ALA A 198 15.76 -9.45 -4.70
CA ALA A 198 15.87 -10.08 -3.40
C ALA A 198 16.55 -11.45 -3.43
N GLY A 199 16.85 -12.03 -4.60
CA GLY A 199 17.41 -13.37 -4.73
C GLY A 199 16.35 -14.49 -4.74
N GLY A 200 15.07 -14.13 -4.84
CA GLY A 200 13.99 -15.09 -5.09
C GLY A 200 13.80 -15.42 -6.57
N THR A 201 12.83 -16.27 -6.87
CA THR A 201 12.45 -16.67 -8.23
C THR A 201 10.93 -16.74 -8.40
N ILE A 202 10.45 -16.41 -9.59
CA ILE A 202 9.04 -16.64 -9.98
C ILE A 202 8.90 -18.10 -10.40
N THR A 203 8.20 -18.90 -9.60
CA THR A 203 8.04 -20.34 -9.77
C THR A 203 6.70 -20.77 -9.20
N PRO A 204 6.07 -21.84 -9.72
CA PRO A 204 4.87 -22.38 -9.09
C PRO A 204 5.13 -22.78 -7.64
N THR A 205 4.24 -22.35 -6.75
CA THR A 205 4.25 -22.62 -5.31
C THR A 205 2.86 -22.93 -4.76
N ALA A 206 1.80 -22.79 -5.56
CA ALA A 206 0.41 -23.00 -5.13
C ALA A 206 0.15 -24.38 -4.52
N PHE A 207 0.93 -25.41 -4.89
CA PHE A 207 0.80 -26.76 -4.33
C PHE A 207 1.24 -26.86 -2.86
N LEU A 208 1.92 -25.84 -2.33
CA LEU A 208 2.33 -25.72 -0.92
C LEU A 208 1.25 -25.05 -0.05
N PHE A 209 0.14 -24.65 -0.65
CA PHE A 209 -0.97 -23.98 0.01
C PHE A 209 -2.28 -24.70 -0.27
N GLU A 210 -3.19 -24.67 0.69
CA GLU A 210 -4.58 -25.03 0.53
C GLU A 210 -5.42 -23.77 0.37
N LYS A 211 -6.33 -23.78 -0.61
CA LYS A 211 -7.24 -22.66 -0.83
C LYS A 211 -8.53 -22.88 -0.04
N LYS A 212 -8.72 -22.10 1.03
CA LYS A 212 -9.88 -22.19 1.92
C LYS A 212 -10.59 -20.84 2.03
N GLY A 213 -11.86 -20.88 2.38
CA GLY A 213 -12.58 -19.70 2.84
C GLY A 213 -12.34 -19.44 4.32
N ARG A 214 -12.08 -18.20 4.71
CA ARG A 214 -11.93 -17.78 6.10
C ARG A 214 -12.92 -16.67 6.42
N ILE A 215 -13.73 -16.90 7.45
CA ILE A 215 -14.74 -15.97 7.93
C ILE A 215 -14.36 -15.61 9.35
N SER A 216 -14.22 -14.32 9.63
CA SER A 216 -14.03 -13.77 10.97
C SER A 216 -15.23 -12.93 11.34
N PHE A 217 -15.76 -13.17 12.53
CA PHE A 217 -16.84 -12.37 13.11
C PHE A 217 -16.27 -11.38 14.12
N GLN A 218 -16.97 -10.26 14.33
CA GLN A 218 -16.59 -9.29 15.36
C GLN A 218 -16.59 -9.94 16.74
N GLU A 219 -15.70 -9.47 17.61
CA GLU A 219 -15.60 -9.90 19.01
C GLU A 219 -16.96 -9.83 19.71
N GLN A 220 -17.29 -10.89 20.43
CA GLN A 220 -18.56 -11.01 21.15
C GLN A 220 -18.47 -12.00 22.32
N ASP A 221 -19.14 -11.67 23.41
CA ASP A 221 -19.08 -12.47 24.65
C ASP A 221 -20.12 -13.60 24.72
N LYS A 222 -21.04 -13.68 23.74
CA LYS A 222 -22.28 -14.45 23.88
C LYS A 222 -22.28 -15.81 23.19
N ILE A 223 -21.52 -15.96 22.12
CA ILE A 223 -21.51 -17.17 21.30
C ILE A 223 -20.04 -17.54 21.12
N GLY A 224 -19.62 -18.62 21.78
CA GLY A 224 -18.31 -19.22 21.63
C GLY A 224 -18.30 -20.27 20.52
N VAL A 225 -17.17 -20.98 20.44
CA VAL A 225 -16.99 -22.09 19.50
C VAL A 225 -18.02 -23.18 19.75
N ASP A 226 -18.19 -23.59 21.01
CA ASP A 226 -19.09 -24.69 21.38
C ASP A 226 -20.54 -24.40 21.00
N GLU A 227 -21.02 -23.16 21.18
CA GLU A 227 -22.38 -22.78 20.82
C GLU A 227 -22.62 -22.67 19.30
N ALA A 228 -21.57 -22.34 18.53
CA ALA A 228 -21.65 -22.17 17.08
C ALA A 228 -21.31 -23.44 16.30
N LEU A 229 -20.66 -24.42 16.92
CA LEU A 229 -20.06 -25.60 16.28
C LEU A 229 -21.07 -26.40 15.44
N GLU A 230 -22.20 -26.81 16.03
CA GLU A 230 -23.20 -27.63 15.33
C GLU A 230 -23.74 -26.94 14.07
N GLU A 231 -24.11 -25.66 14.19
CA GLU A 231 -24.63 -24.90 13.05
C GLU A 231 -23.55 -24.61 12.01
N ALA A 232 -22.30 -24.37 12.44
CA ALA A 232 -21.19 -24.16 11.52
C ALA A 232 -20.93 -25.41 10.67
N ILE A 233 -20.93 -26.60 11.29
CA ILE A 233 -20.81 -27.87 10.57
C ILE A 233 -21.98 -28.04 9.59
N ASP A 234 -23.21 -27.81 10.04
CA ASP A 234 -24.40 -27.91 9.18
C ASP A 234 -24.43 -26.88 8.04
N ALA A 235 -23.71 -25.77 8.20
CA ALA A 235 -23.53 -24.75 7.18
C ALA A 235 -22.45 -25.12 6.15
N GLY A 236 -21.58 -26.10 6.44
CA GLY A 236 -20.47 -26.49 5.58
C GLY A 236 -19.09 -25.97 6.04
N ALA A 237 -18.95 -25.60 7.31
CA ALA A 237 -17.63 -25.28 7.88
C ALA A 237 -16.71 -26.50 7.90
N LEU A 238 -15.44 -26.28 7.56
CA LEU A 238 -14.36 -27.24 7.70
C LEU A 238 -13.78 -27.22 9.11
N ASP A 239 -13.66 -26.03 9.69
CA ASP A 239 -13.16 -25.83 11.04
C ASP A 239 -13.75 -24.56 11.67
N ILE A 240 -13.74 -24.51 13.00
CA ILE A 240 -14.17 -23.35 13.78
C ILE A 240 -13.28 -23.17 15.00
N SER A 241 -12.76 -21.96 15.16
CA SER A 241 -11.82 -21.62 16.21
C SER A 241 -12.15 -20.25 16.80
N SER A 242 -11.50 -19.92 17.91
CA SER A 242 -11.55 -18.60 18.52
C SER A 242 -10.16 -17.99 18.54
N GLU A 243 -9.99 -16.87 17.84
CA GLU A 243 -8.74 -16.12 17.75
C GLU A 243 -8.96 -14.71 18.30
N ASP A 244 -8.22 -14.29 19.33
CA ASP A 244 -8.35 -12.95 19.94
C ASP A 244 -9.80 -12.57 20.33
N GLY A 245 -10.60 -13.53 20.80
CA GLY A 245 -12.01 -13.32 21.17
C GLY A 245 -12.98 -13.23 19.97
N LYS A 246 -12.49 -13.48 18.76
CA LYS A 246 -13.27 -13.52 17.53
C LYS A 246 -13.50 -14.95 17.11
N LEU A 247 -14.74 -15.23 16.70
CA LEU A 247 -15.07 -16.51 16.09
C LEU A 247 -14.52 -16.52 14.66
N VAL A 248 -13.71 -17.52 14.34
CA VAL A 248 -13.13 -17.74 13.02
C VAL A 248 -13.62 -19.08 12.49
N VAL A 249 -14.12 -19.08 11.26
CA VAL A 249 -14.71 -20.26 10.61
C VAL A 249 -13.99 -20.48 9.28
N GLU A 250 -13.45 -21.68 9.10
CA GLU A 250 -12.89 -22.15 7.84
C GLU A 250 -13.95 -22.89 7.03
N THR A 251 -13.91 -22.74 5.71
CA THR A 251 -14.92 -23.26 4.79
C THR A 251 -14.28 -23.66 3.45
N PRO A 252 -14.94 -24.46 2.61
CA PRO A 252 -14.59 -24.53 1.20
C PRO A 252 -14.66 -23.13 0.57
N PRO A 253 -13.79 -22.79 -0.41
CA PRO A 253 -13.74 -21.46 -1.00
C PRO A 253 -15.02 -21.06 -1.76
N THR A 254 -15.90 -22.02 -2.08
CA THR A 254 -17.19 -21.78 -2.73
C THR A 254 -18.29 -21.35 -1.76
N ASP A 255 -18.13 -21.67 -0.47
CA ASP A 255 -19.25 -21.66 0.48
C ASP A 255 -19.17 -20.47 1.47
N VAL A 256 -18.11 -19.67 1.37
CA VAL A 256 -17.78 -18.56 2.30
C VAL A 256 -18.97 -17.66 2.59
N MET A 257 -19.70 -17.25 1.54
CA MET A 257 -20.83 -16.32 1.69
C MET A 257 -22.07 -16.97 2.26
N GLU A 258 -22.33 -18.22 1.89
CA GLU A 258 -23.48 -18.98 2.40
C GLU A 258 -23.31 -19.27 3.89
N VAL A 259 -22.14 -19.77 4.29
CA VAL A 259 -21.80 -20.04 5.71
C VAL A 259 -21.84 -18.75 6.52
N ALA A 260 -21.23 -17.67 6.02
CA ALA A 260 -21.18 -16.40 6.73
C ALA A 260 -22.58 -15.83 6.99
N GLN A 261 -23.46 -15.86 5.99
CA GLN A 261 -24.84 -15.39 6.13
C GLN A 261 -25.65 -16.26 7.09
N ARG A 262 -25.52 -17.59 7.00
CA ARG A 262 -26.25 -18.52 7.86
C ARG A 262 -25.90 -18.33 9.34
N LEU A 263 -24.61 -18.22 9.66
CA LEU A 263 -24.16 -17.97 11.03
C LEU A 263 -24.54 -16.57 11.52
N GLN A 264 -24.50 -15.56 10.64
CA GLN A 264 -24.99 -14.22 10.95
C GLN A 264 -26.48 -14.23 11.30
N ASP A 265 -27.33 -14.87 10.50
CA ASP A 265 -28.78 -14.88 10.70
C ASP A 265 -29.18 -15.70 11.92
N ARG A 266 -28.51 -16.84 12.16
CA ARG A 266 -28.80 -17.74 13.28
C ARG A 266 -28.46 -17.13 14.63
N PHE A 267 -27.27 -16.55 14.74
CA PHE A 267 -26.70 -16.12 16.01
C PHE A 267 -26.64 -14.59 16.17
N GLY A 268 -27.05 -13.84 15.14
CA GLY A 268 -26.96 -12.38 15.13
C GLY A 268 -25.53 -11.86 15.02
N LEU A 269 -24.61 -12.66 14.45
CA LEU A 269 -23.20 -12.31 14.33
C LEU A 269 -22.97 -11.21 13.30
N ARG A 270 -21.97 -10.37 13.55
CA ARG A 270 -21.51 -9.39 12.58
C ARG A 270 -20.24 -9.90 11.93
N ILE A 271 -20.31 -10.15 10.62
CA ILE A 271 -19.14 -10.50 9.81
C ILE A 271 -18.16 -9.33 9.85
N GLU A 272 -16.93 -9.58 10.28
CA GLU A 272 -15.84 -8.63 10.20
C GLU A 272 -15.12 -8.77 8.86
N LYS A 273 -14.74 -9.99 8.48
CA LYS A 273 -14.08 -10.31 7.22
C LYS A 273 -14.55 -11.66 6.73
N ALA A 274 -14.79 -11.79 5.43
CA ALA A 274 -15.11 -13.06 4.81
C ALA A 274 -14.44 -13.09 3.44
N GLU A 275 -13.47 -13.98 3.28
CA GLU A 275 -12.58 -13.99 2.12
C GLU A 275 -12.10 -15.41 1.82
N VAL A 276 -11.49 -15.57 0.65
CA VAL A 276 -10.77 -16.79 0.29
C VAL A 276 -9.29 -16.54 0.47
N VAL A 277 -8.61 -17.42 1.21
CA VAL A 277 -7.20 -17.32 1.57
C VAL A 277 -6.42 -18.51 1.04
N TYR A 278 -5.10 -18.35 0.94
CA TYR A 278 -4.16 -19.46 0.77
C TYR A 278 -3.52 -19.75 2.12
N ASP A 279 -3.90 -20.87 2.71
CA ASP A 279 -3.40 -21.36 3.98
C ASP A 279 -2.21 -22.30 3.71
N PRO A 280 -1.01 -22.07 4.27
CA PRO A 280 0.13 -22.95 4.03
C PRO A 280 -0.13 -24.37 4.58
N ASN A 281 0.26 -25.40 3.84
CA ASN A 281 0.20 -26.76 4.37
C ASN A 281 1.18 -26.91 5.56
N GLU A 282 0.78 -27.63 6.60
CA GLU A 282 1.59 -27.78 7.82
C GLU A 282 2.99 -28.36 7.55
N ASP A 283 3.10 -29.29 6.61
CA ASP A 283 4.36 -29.93 6.19
C ASP A 283 5.24 -29.06 5.30
N ALA A 284 4.68 -27.96 4.77
CA ALA A 284 5.36 -27.00 3.91
C ALA A 284 5.87 -25.77 4.66
N LEU A 285 5.63 -25.64 5.97
CA LEU A 285 6.07 -24.50 6.76
C LEU A 285 7.60 -24.42 6.85
N VAL A 286 8.13 -23.22 6.64
CA VAL A 286 9.56 -22.91 6.71
C VAL A 286 9.83 -22.10 7.98
N THR A 287 10.63 -22.67 8.88
CA THR A 287 11.06 -21.97 10.10
C THR A 287 12.28 -21.11 9.82
N LEU A 288 12.19 -19.81 10.08
CA LEU A 288 13.24 -18.85 9.81
C LEU A 288 14.00 -18.46 11.09
N THR A 289 15.31 -18.22 10.98
CA THR A 289 16.06 -17.53 12.05
C THR A 289 15.75 -16.04 12.05
N GLU A 290 16.03 -15.33 13.15
CA GLU A 290 15.82 -13.87 13.24
C GLU A 290 16.47 -13.08 12.07
N GLU A 291 17.67 -13.49 11.66
CA GLU A 291 18.37 -12.86 10.52
C GLU A 291 17.63 -13.10 9.19
N GLN A 292 17.12 -14.33 8.99
CA GLN A 292 16.38 -14.70 7.78
C GLN A 292 15.01 -14.01 7.72
N GLU A 293 14.35 -13.85 8.87
CA GLU A 293 13.11 -13.08 8.98
C GLU A 293 13.32 -11.62 8.59
N GLU A 294 14.40 -10.98 9.05
CA GLU A 294 14.69 -9.59 8.69
C GLU A 294 14.93 -9.45 7.18
N GLU A 295 15.60 -10.42 6.56
CA GLU A 295 15.81 -10.45 5.12
C GLU A 295 14.51 -10.64 4.34
N VAL A 296 13.68 -11.63 4.70
CA VAL A 296 12.40 -11.89 4.05
C VAL A 296 11.44 -10.72 4.26
N GLY A 297 11.36 -10.18 5.48
CA GLY A 297 10.52 -9.05 5.84
C GLY A 297 10.77 -7.82 4.96
N LYS A 298 12.03 -7.51 4.65
CA LYS A 298 12.37 -6.40 3.72
C LYS A 298 11.79 -6.61 2.31
N VAL A 299 11.71 -7.86 1.86
CA VAL A 299 11.14 -8.19 0.55
C VAL A 299 9.62 -8.06 0.60
N LEU A 300 8.99 -8.55 1.67
CA LEU A 300 7.55 -8.42 1.89
C LEU A 300 7.13 -6.95 1.97
N ASP A 301 7.85 -6.12 2.73
CA ASP A 301 7.64 -4.68 2.80
C ASP A 301 7.70 -4.03 1.40
N THR A 302 8.68 -4.44 0.58
CA THR A 302 8.82 -3.92 -0.79
C THR A 302 7.66 -4.35 -1.69
N LEU A 303 7.15 -5.57 -1.52
CA LEU A 303 5.97 -6.07 -2.24
C LEU A 303 4.69 -5.33 -1.80
N GLU A 304 4.55 -5.04 -0.50
CA GLU A 304 3.43 -4.29 0.07
C GLU A 304 3.34 -2.84 -0.42
N GLU A 305 4.47 -2.26 -0.84
CA GLU A 305 4.49 -0.95 -1.49
C GLU A 305 3.90 -0.96 -2.92
N ASP A 306 3.75 -2.14 -3.55
CA ASP A 306 3.16 -2.24 -4.88
C ASP A 306 1.66 -1.90 -4.85
N PRO A 307 1.22 -0.88 -5.61
CA PRO A 307 -0.16 -0.43 -5.56
C PRO A 307 -1.15 -1.40 -6.18
N ALA A 308 -0.71 -2.43 -6.92
CA ALA A 308 -1.58 -3.48 -7.44
C ALA A 308 -1.79 -4.62 -6.44
N LEU A 309 -0.92 -4.77 -5.42
CA LEU A 309 -1.06 -5.81 -4.41
C LEU A 309 -2.41 -5.73 -3.70
N GLN A 310 -3.03 -6.89 -3.49
CA GLN A 310 -4.24 -7.08 -2.69
C GLN A 310 -3.94 -7.93 -1.47
N ASN A 311 -3.41 -9.14 -1.68
CA ASN A 311 -3.07 -10.07 -0.61
C ASN A 311 -1.70 -10.69 -0.85
N LEU A 312 -1.03 -11.03 0.24
CA LEU A 312 0.26 -11.69 0.25
C LEU A 312 0.19 -12.84 1.25
N TYR A 313 0.48 -14.06 0.80
CA TYR A 313 0.50 -15.24 1.66
C TYR A 313 1.87 -15.89 1.57
N VAL A 314 2.43 -16.28 2.73
CA VAL A 314 3.75 -16.89 2.84
C VAL A 314 3.67 -18.11 3.75
N ASN A 315 4.51 -19.11 3.51
CA ASN A 315 4.62 -20.31 4.34
C ASN A 315 5.74 -20.22 5.39
N ALA A 316 6.03 -19.02 5.90
CA ALA A 316 7.09 -18.80 6.89
C ALA A 316 6.54 -18.76 8.30
N THR A 317 7.27 -19.34 9.25
CA THR A 317 7.03 -19.23 10.68
C THR A 317 8.30 -18.80 11.41
N SER A 318 8.13 -18.10 12.53
CA SER A 318 9.21 -17.65 13.38
C SER A 318 9.70 -18.76 14.32
N GLN A 319 11.00 -18.77 14.62
CA GLN A 319 11.60 -19.67 15.64
C GLN A 319 11.22 -19.29 17.07
#